data_AF-A0A8S2UUA9-F1
#
_entry.id   AF-A0A8S2UUA9-F1
#
_cell.length_a   1.000
_cell.length_b   1.000
_cell.length_c   1.000
_cell.angle_alpha   90.00
_cell.angle_beta   90.00
_cell.angle_gamma   90.00
#
_symmetry.space_group_name_H-M   'P 1'
#
loop_
_entity.id
_entity.type
_entity.pdbx_description
1 polymer ?
#
loop_
_entity_poly.entity_id
_entity_poly.type
_entity_poly.pdbx_seq_one_letter_code
_entity_poly.pdbx_strand_id
1 'polypeptide(L)'
;VEESQRMEQPTLKSILAKNKPQKHIFVEELDESYYIMDGSKKRVTFDDDETMNNEPVPPIESDEIVPNENDSMTMDNGKGEEEEEVDQTTNGDLIAEFEEIPSDIEKLQARLSEDKNALSTIWKRINDKRLPPIPRLVLSNYFDVLLDYYESVTSNQTLLNHIGKNLLHLVQLANNEQTKANIQNRLRQYHDSLSEQIENGKFCEIDSSFVVFFKLIAHLYPTSDFCHPITTPAVTSLVQAINHSSLKSLHSCRQALFLIDLVKQWVSKSHRYVPEVIVLLTKLIQLACPIEKSQYVITNSSKQISNNQLLVLNKNSDLSNSKQPTVFDTDDLDDDNDQYRALILRTCLNHLSDFLKTYESLSAIVEIAQPFKSFLTTIADTSKCSQISSQCREILTLIDTIQTECLSNRKYLEQGKEQAKMLRLFEPRFGPVYEGKKNTRLPKDYAERLRLRQKYKREVKSVSRELVRDNQFISREELRQQMEKDAHRKRKVKDIQAEISMQEGEYRKLQKTK
;
A
#
# COMPACT_ATOMS: atom_id res chain seq x y z
N VAL A 1 -30.59 6.52 -7.47
CA VAL A 1 -29.63 7.60 -7.81
C VAL A 1 -28.59 7.78 -6.72
N GLU A 2 -28.99 7.95 -5.45
CA GLU A 2 -28.02 8.06 -4.34
C GLU A 2 -27.22 6.77 -4.08
N GLU A 3 -27.81 5.58 -4.21
CA GLU A 3 -27.07 4.31 -4.10
C GLU A 3 -26.06 4.10 -5.24
N SER A 4 -26.42 4.48 -6.47
CA SER A 4 -25.51 4.46 -7.62
C SER A 4 -24.31 5.39 -7.39
N GLN A 5 -24.56 6.61 -6.88
CA GLN A 5 -23.51 7.56 -6.54
C GLN A 5 -22.64 7.07 -5.38
N ARG A 6 -23.21 6.40 -4.37
CA ARG A 6 -22.45 5.80 -3.25
C ARG A 6 -21.56 4.63 -3.68
N MET A 7 -21.98 3.86 -4.69
CA MET A 7 -21.19 2.75 -5.24
C MET A 7 -20.10 3.22 -6.22
N GLU A 8 -20.31 4.34 -6.92
CA GLU A 8 -19.32 4.90 -7.85
C GLU A 8 -18.13 5.55 -7.11
N GLN A 9 -18.35 6.24 -5.99
CA GLN A 9 -17.28 6.89 -5.24
C GLN A 9 -16.14 5.97 -4.75
N PRO A 10 -16.37 4.79 -4.17
CA PRO A 10 -15.29 3.86 -3.80
C PRO A 10 -14.57 3.31 -5.04
N THR A 11 -15.28 3.07 -6.14
CA THR A 11 -14.66 2.61 -7.41
C THR A 11 -13.77 3.69 -8.03
N LEU A 12 -14.15 4.97 -7.95
CA LEU A 12 -13.29 6.06 -8.39
C LEU A 12 -12.07 6.21 -7.48
N LYS A 13 -12.23 6.04 -6.16
CA LYS A 13 -11.10 6.04 -5.20
C LYS A 13 -10.13 4.88 -5.43
N SER A 14 -10.62 3.68 -5.76
CA SER A 14 -9.78 2.52 -6.07
C SER A 14 -9.04 2.67 -7.41
N ILE A 15 -9.68 3.31 -8.41
CA ILE A 15 -9.04 3.67 -9.69
C ILE A 15 -7.93 4.72 -9.46
N LEU A 16 -8.22 5.75 -8.67
CA LEU A 16 -7.30 6.87 -8.37
C LEU A 16 -6.19 6.52 -7.37
N ALA A 17 -6.25 5.35 -6.71
CA ALA A 17 -5.20 4.87 -5.81
C ALA A 17 -3.82 4.76 -6.51
N LYS A 18 -3.79 4.73 -7.86
CA LYS A 18 -2.60 4.91 -8.70
C LYS A 18 -1.76 6.14 -8.37
N ASN A 19 -2.36 7.20 -7.84
CA ASN A 19 -1.69 8.49 -7.63
C ASN A 19 -1.10 8.66 -6.22
N LYS A 20 -1.18 7.65 -5.35
CA LYS A 20 -0.34 7.63 -4.15
C LYS A 20 1.02 7.05 -4.55
N PRO A 21 2.12 7.82 -4.45
CA PRO A 21 3.44 7.22 -4.58
C PRO A 21 3.53 6.10 -3.54
N GLN A 22 3.77 4.87 -3.99
CA GLN A 22 4.18 3.80 -3.11
C GLN A 22 5.40 4.32 -2.36
N LYS A 23 5.26 4.52 -1.05
CA LYS A 23 6.41 4.73 -0.18
C LYS A 23 7.21 3.44 -0.31
N HIS A 24 8.29 3.47 -1.08
CA HIS A 24 9.36 2.50 -0.94
C HIS A 24 9.83 2.63 0.51
N ILE A 25 9.37 1.70 1.35
CA ILE A 25 9.92 1.49 2.68
C ILE A 25 11.27 0.82 2.39
N PHE A 26 12.31 1.63 2.28
CA PHE A 26 13.66 1.16 2.51
C PHE A 26 13.68 0.65 3.95
N VAL A 27 13.70 -0.66 4.12
CA VAL A 27 14.14 -1.30 5.34
C VAL A 27 15.65 -1.14 5.33
N GLU A 28 16.14 0.03 5.78
CA GLU A 28 17.50 0.13 6.26
C GLU A 28 17.55 -0.74 7.53
N GLU A 29 18.35 -1.80 7.46
CA GLU A 29 18.80 -2.57 8.62
C GLU A 29 19.38 -1.56 9.63
N LEU A 30 18.59 -1.27 10.66
CA LEU A 30 19.01 -0.44 11.78
C LEU A 30 19.90 -1.29 12.67
N ASP A 31 21.21 -1.08 12.52
CA ASP A 31 22.23 -1.49 13.47
C ASP A 31 21.82 -1.07 14.89
N GLU A 32 21.68 -2.06 15.76
CA GLU A 32 21.64 -1.88 17.21
C GLU A 32 22.99 -1.35 17.67
N SER A 33 23.10 -0.02 17.80
CA SER A 33 24.10 0.58 18.67
C SER A 33 23.50 1.79 19.39
N TYR A 34 23.23 1.60 20.68
CA TYR A 34 22.90 2.66 21.61
C TYR A 34 24.09 3.63 21.72
N TYR A 35 24.01 4.77 21.02
CA TYR A 35 24.87 5.93 21.26
C TYR A 35 24.02 7.13 21.64
N ILE A 36 24.04 7.45 22.93
CA ILE A 36 23.58 8.73 23.47
C ILE A 36 24.67 9.75 23.15
N MET A 37 24.50 10.50 22.06
CA MET A 37 25.33 11.66 21.74
C MET A 37 24.59 12.93 22.16
N ASP A 38 24.75 13.28 23.43
CA ASP A 38 24.39 14.61 23.93
C ASP A 38 25.46 15.61 23.46
N GLY A 39 25.13 16.33 22.40
CA GLY A 39 25.95 17.36 21.78
C GLY A 39 25.99 18.62 22.64
N SER A 40 26.64 18.56 23.79
CA SER A 40 27.11 19.75 24.51
C SER A 40 28.34 19.42 25.36
N LYS A 41 29.50 19.28 24.71
CA LYS A 41 30.80 19.45 25.37
C LYS A 41 30.95 20.92 25.80
N LYS A 42 30.34 21.27 26.93
CA LYS A 42 30.87 22.31 27.83
C LYS A 42 31.29 21.60 29.11
N ARG A 43 32.60 21.35 29.22
CA ARG A 43 33.26 21.18 30.52
C ARG A 43 32.88 22.41 31.35
N VAL A 44 32.05 22.22 32.36
CA VAL A 44 32.02 23.15 33.48
C VAL A 44 33.18 22.72 34.37
N THR A 45 34.34 23.32 34.12
CA THR A 45 35.43 23.33 35.10
C THR A 45 34.95 24.19 36.26
N PHE A 46 34.67 23.56 37.40
CA PHE A 46 34.80 24.24 38.67
C PHE A 46 36.22 23.94 39.14
N ASP A 47 37.05 24.99 39.16
CA ASP A 47 38.33 24.96 39.84
C ASP A 47 38.08 24.76 41.33
N ASP A 48 38.26 23.51 41.79
CA ASP A 48 38.40 23.17 43.20
C ASP A 48 39.90 22.90 43.45
N ASP A 49 40.70 23.97 43.48
CA ASP A 49 41.97 23.95 44.19
C ASP A 49 41.67 24.12 45.68
N GLU A 50 41.71 23.04 46.44
CA GLU A 50 42.28 23.04 47.80
C GLU A 50 42.54 21.59 48.24
N THR A 51 43.81 21.21 48.11
CA THR A 51 44.42 20.05 48.74
C THR A 51 44.21 20.10 50.26
N MET A 52 43.49 19.14 50.82
CA MET A 52 43.57 18.78 52.23
C MET A 52 43.82 17.29 52.39
N ASN A 53 44.74 17.01 53.30
CA ASN A 53 45.49 15.79 53.51
C ASN A 53 44.67 14.52 53.76
N ASN A 54 45.31 13.41 53.40
CA ASN A 54 44.93 12.00 53.62
C ASN A 54 44.61 11.66 55.08
N GLU A 55 43.51 10.92 55.29
CA GLU A 55 43.45 9.80 56.25
C GLU A 55 42.71 8.62 55.60
N PRO A 56 43.16 7.36 55.78
CA PRO A 56 42.63 6.20 55.08
C PRO A 56 41.44 5.58 55.83
N VAL A 57 40.32 5.36 55.12
CA VAL A 57 39.19 4.56 55.58
C VAL A 57 39.25 3.18 54.89
N PRO A 58 39.05 2.06 55.62
CA PRO A 58 39.30 0.71 55.14
C PRO A 58 38.24 0.22 54.11
N PRO A 59 38.57 -0.82 53.32
CA PRO A 59 37.71 -1.29 52.25
C PRO A 59 36.56 -2.14 52.79
N ILE A 60 35.33 -1.85 52.36
CA ILE A 60 34.20 -2.76 52.53
C ILE A 60 33.87 -3.37 51.18
N GLU A 61 33.81 -4.69 51.22
CA GLU A 61 33.69 -5.66 50.16
C GLU A 61 32.42 -5.48 49.32
N SER A 62 32.59 -5.82 48.05
CA SER A 62 31.55 -6.22 47.11
C SER A 62 30.71 -7.35 47.66
N ASP A 63 29.39 -7.23 47.59
CA ASP A 63 28.53 -8.41 47.45
C ASP A 63 27.58 -8.21 46.29
N GLU A 64 27.60 -9.25 45.46
CA GLU A 64 26.95 -9.41 44.19
C GLU A 64 25.44 -9.54 44.33
N ILE A 65 24.77 -9.00 43.32
CA ILE A 65 23.36 -9.19 43.01
C ILE A 65 23.20 -10.62 42.48
N VAL A 66 22.45 -11.46 43.20
CA VAL A 66 21.89 -12.69 42.62
C VAL A 66 20.50 -12.36 42.04
N PRO A 67 20.24 -12.64 40.76
CA PRO A 67 18.93 -12.45 40.13
C PRO A 67 18.00 -13.60 40.50
N ASN A 68 16.78 -13.28 40.92
CA ASN A 68 15.73 -14.27 41.12
C ASN A 68 14.92 -14.38 39.83
N GLU A 69 15.26 -15.37 39.00
CA GLU A 69 14.39 -15.92 37.97
C GLU A 69 13.30 -16.75 38.68
N ASN A 70 12.03 -16.47 38.38
CA ASN A 70 10.94 -17.44 38.33
C ASN A 70 9.67 -16.74 37.81
N ASP A 71 9.63 -16.55 36.50
CA ASP A 71 8.38 -16.45 35.76
C ASP A 71 7.87 -17.88 35.50
N SER A 72 6.90 -18.33 36.28
CA SER A 72 6.04 -19.44 35.90
C SER A 72 4.66 -18.90 35.56
N MET A 73 4.39 -18.85 34.26
CA MET A 73 3.08 -18.67 33.63
C MET A 73 2.01 -19.54 34.31
N THR A 74 1.07 -18.90 35.01
CA THR A 74 -0.24 -19.47 35.32
C THR A 74 -1.24 -18.96 34.29
N MET A 75 -1.62 -19.84 33.36
CA MET A 75 -2.79 -19.68 32.49
C MET A 75 -4.04 -19.83 33.35
N ASP A 76 -4.73 -18.72 33.61
CA ASP A 76 -6.08 -18.70 34.18
C ASP A 76 -7.09 -18.83 33.03
N ASN A 77 -7.60 -20.05 32.86
CA ASN A 77 -8.76 -20.36 32.01
C ASN A 77 -9.99 -20.36 32.92
N GLY A 78 -10.84 -19.34 32.77
CA GLY A 78 -11.95 -19.13 33.70
C GLY A 78 -13.11 -18.29 33.15
N LYS A 79 -13.89 -18.91 32.25
CA LYS A 79 -15.36 -18.82 32.09
C LYS A 79 -16.01 -17.54 31.58
N GLY A 80 -16.73 -17.72 30.46
CA GLY A 80 -17.80 -16.85 30.00
C GLY A 80 -18.38 -17.27 28.63
N GLU A 81 -18.51 -18.58 28.37
CA GLU A 81 -19.35 -19.07 27.26
C GLU A 81 -20.66 -19.54 27.88
N GLU A 82 -21.74 -18.87 27.50
CA GLU A 82 -23.11 -19.31 27.75
C GLU A 82 -23.33 -20.57 26.91
N GLU A 83 -23.51 -21.70 27.58
CA GLU A 83 -23.98 -22.95 26.98
C GLU A 83 -25.42 -22.71 26.50
N GLU A 84 -25.60 -22.52 25.19
CA GLU A 84 -26.90 -22.77 24.56
C GLU A 84 -27.14 -24.27 24.54
N GLU A 85 -28.16 -24.70 25.30
CA GLU A 85 -28.69 -26.05 25.32
C GLU A 85 -28.99 -26.53 23.89
N VAL A 86 -28.31 -27.60 23.48
CA VAL A 86 -28.62 -28.33 22.25
C VAL A 86 -29.88 -29.16 22.51
N ASP A 87 -31.04 -28.61 22.13
CA ASP A 87 -32.29 -29.35 22.01
C ASP A 87 -32.14 -30.43 20.92
N GLN A 88 -31.78 -31.64 21.34
CA GLN A 88 -31.75 -32.84 20.52
C GLN A 88 -33.15 -33.42 20.31
N THR A 89 -34.12 -32.67 19.80
CA THR A 89 -35.43 -33.24 19.42
C THR A 89 -36.12 -32.54 18.24
N THR A 90 -35.42 -32.07 17.20
CA THR A 90 -36.07 -31.66 15.92
C THR A 90 -35.16 -31.78 14.68
N ASN A 91 -34.02 -32.47 14.77
CA ASN A 91 -33.06 -32.56 13.65
C ASN A 91 -33.46 -33.54 12.52
N GLY A 92 -34.58 -34.26 12.64
CA GLY A 92 -35.06 -35.18 11.59
C GLY A 92 -35.84 -34.49 10.48
N ASP A 93 -36.69 -33.52 10.84
CA ASP A 93 -37.63 -32.89 9.90
C ASP A 93 -37.08 -31.61 9.26
N LEU A 94 -36.09 -30.96 9.89
CA LEU A 94 -35.38 -29.81 9.32
C LEU A 94 -34.23 -30.20 8.39
N ILE A 95 -33.96 -31.48 8.14
CA ILE A 95 -32.98 -31.91 7.13
C ILE A 95 -33.70 -32.33 5.83
N ALA A 96 -34.94 -32.82 5.93
CA ALA A 96 -35.75 -33.24 4.79
C ALA A 96 -36.21 -32.06 3.88
N GLU A 97 -36.41 -30.87 4.43
CA GLU A 97 -36.73 -29.66 3.62
C GLU A 97 -35.49 -29.04 2.94
N PHE A 98 -34.27 -29.40 3.35
CA PHE A 98 -33.02 -28.89 2.78
C PHE A 98 -32.40 -29.83 1.73
N GLU A 99 -33.01 -31.00 1.51
CA GLU A 99 -32.63 -31.99 0.50
C GLU A 99 -32.99 -31.53 -0.94
N GLU A 100 -33.60 -30.34 -1.09
CA GLU A 100 -34.00 -29.77 -2.38
C GLU A 100 -32.98 -28.81 -3.02
N ILE A 101 -31.87 -28.48 -2.35
CA ILE A 101 -30.78 -27.70 -2.97
C ILE A 101 -29.75 -28.71 -3.53
N PRO A 102 -29.59 -28.82 -4.86
CA PRO A 102 -28.73 -29.84 -5.45
C PRO A 102 -27.29 -29.68 -4.95
N SER A 103 -26.82 -30.71 -4.24
CA SER A 103 -25.42 -30.82 -3.80
C SER A 103 -24.52 -31.42 -4.89
N ASP A 104 -25.11 -32.00 -5.94
CA ASP A 104 -24.42 -32.71 -7.02
C ASP A 104 -24.82 -32.19 -8.41
N ILE A 105 -23.85 -32.13 -9.33
CA ILE A 105 -24.03 -31.70 -10.74
C ILE A 105 -25.06 -32.58 -11.46
N GLU A 106 -25.04 -33.90 -11.22
CA GLU A 106 -25.97 -34.85 -11.83
C GLU A 106 -27.41 -34.65 -11.36
N LYS A 107 -27.61 -34.31 -10.08
CA LYS A 107 -28.94 -33.98 -9.53
C LYS A 107 -29.46 -32.64 -10.08
N LEU A 108 -28.57 -31.68 -10.32
CA LEU A 108 -28.93 -30.40 -10.92
C LEU A 108 -29.27 -30.55 -12.41
N GLN A 109 -28.51 -31.38 -13.15
CA GLN A 109 -28.78 -31.70 -14.55
C GLN A 109 -30.07 -32.51 -14.73
N ALA A 110 -30.33 -33.50 -13.88
CA ALA A 110 -31.58 -34.26 -13.87
C ALA A 110 -32.79 -33.35 -13.64
N ARG A 111 -32.72 -32.46 -12.64
CA ARG A 111 -33.83 -31.55 -12.29
C ARG A 111 -34.04 -30.43 -13.33
N LEU A 112 -32.99 -30.05 -14.07
CA LEU A 112 -33.11 -29.11 -15.18
C LEU A 112 -33.65 -29.77 -16.46
N SER A 113 -33.39 -31.06 -16.66
CA SER A 113 -34.02 -31.84 -17.73
C SER A 113 -35.53 -32.03 -17.50
N GLU A 114 -35.96 -32.01 -16.25
CA GLU A 114 -37.38 -32.08 -15.85
C GLU A 114 -38.09 -30.71 -15.93
N ASP A 115 -37.46 -29.60 -15.50
CA ASP A 115 -38.07 -28.27 -15.50
C ASP A 115 -37.12 -27.16 -15.99
N LYS A 116 -37.43 -26.54 -17.16
CA LYS A 116 -36.70 -25.36 -17.69
C LYS A 116 -36.74 -24.15 -16.75
N ASN A 117 -37.69 -24.10 -15.82
CA ASN A 117 -37.87 -23.04 -14.83
C ASN A 117 -37.31 -23.40 -13.45
N ALA A 118 -36.75 -24.60 -13.24
CA ALA A 118 -36.26 -25.07 -11.95
C ALA A 118 -35.26 -24.10 -11.31
N LEU A 119 -34.32 -23.54 -12.08
CA LEU A 119 -33.37 -22.54 -11.60
C LEU A 119 -34.03 -21.26 -11.07
N SER A 120 -35.14 -20.85 -11.67
CA SER A 120 -35.91 -19.67 -11.22
C SER A 120 -36.73 -19.96 -9.96
N THR A 121 -37.23 -21.19 -9.82
CA THR A 121 -37.99 -21.65 -8.64
C THR A 121 -37.06 -21.87 -7.44
N ILE A 122 -35.89 -22.48 -7.67
CA ILE A 122 -34.83 -22.64 -6.67
C ILE A 122 -34.35 -21.26 -6.21
N TRP A 123 -34.12 -20.32 -7.14
CA TRP A 123 -33.70 -18.97 -6.80
C TRP A 123 -34.76 -18.16 -6.05
N LYS A 124 -36.05 -18.32 -6.38
CA LYS A 124 -37.15 -17.72 -5.60
C LYS A 124 -37.14 -18.21 -4.15
N ARG A 125 -36.96 -19.53 -3.94
CA ARG A 125 -36.87 -20.12 -2.59
C ARG A 125 -35.63 -19.66 -1.81
N ILE A 126 -34.48 -19.50 -2.46
CA ILE A 126 -33.26 -18.99 -1.81
C ILE A 126 -33.43 -17.53 -1.34
N ASN A 127 -34.20 -16.72 -2.07
CA ASN A 127 -34.45 -15.32 -1.74
C ASN A 127 -35.70 -15.08 -0.88
N ASP A 128 -36.47 -16.12 -0.56
CA ASP A 128 -37.66 -16.00 0.25
C ASP A 128 -37.27 -15.72 1.70
N LYS A 129 -37.37 -14.44 2.09
CA LYS A 129 -37.12 -13.91 3.46
C LYS A 129 -37.99 -14.54 4.56
N ARG A 130 -38.87 -15.48 4.22
CA ARG A 130 -39.78 -16.19 5.12
C ARG A 130 -39.21 -17.50 5.64
N LEU A 131 -38.17 -18.04 5.00
CA LEU A 131 -37.50 -19.28 5.41
C LEU A 131 -36.31 -18.97 6.34
N PRO A 132 -35.91 -19.92 7.21
CA PRO A 132 -34.70 -19.79 8.02
C PRO A 132 -33.46 -19.53 7.14
N PRO A 133 -32.47 -18.74 7.60
CA PRO A 133 -31.27 -18.49 6.81
C PRO A 133 -30.57 -19.82 6.52
N ILE A 134 -30.48 -20.16 5.24
CA ILE A 134 -29.80 -21.37 4.77
C ILE A 134 -28.35 -21.37 5.28
N PRO A 135 -27.82 -22.50 5.79
CA PRO A 135 -26.44 -22.58 6.26
C PRO A 135 -25.46 -22.17 5.14
N ARG A 136 -24.51 -21.30 5.49
CA ARG A 136 -23.54 -20.71 4.55
C ARG A 136 -22.71 -21.76 3.79
N LEU A 137 -22.49 -22.93 4.38
CA LEU A 137 -21.79 -24.06 3.76
C LEU A 137 -22.57 -24.68 2.59
N VAL A 138 -23.89 -24.84 2.73
CA VAL A 138 -24.74 -25.37 1.65
C VAL A 138 -24.82 -24.39 0.48
N LEU A 139 -24.85 -23.08 0.77
CA LEU A 139 -24.76 -22.05 -0.26
C LEU A 139 -23.41 -22.05 -1.00
N SER A 140 -22.32 -22.37 -0.30
CA SER A 140 -21.00 -22.51 -0.93
C SER A 140 -20.96 -23.73 -1.86
N ASN A 141 -21.42 -24.89 -1.41
CA ASN A 141 -21.45 -26.10 -2.23
C ASN A 141 -22.36 -25.92 -3.46
N TYR A 142 -23.51 -25.27 -3.28
CA TYR A 142 -24.40 -24.95 -4.39
C TYR A 142 -23.78 -23.95 -5.37
N PHE A 143 -22.99 -22.98 -4.87
CA PHE A 143 -22.23 -22.07 -5.73
C PHE A 143 -21.23 -22.85 -6.59
N ASP A 144 -20.54 -23.83 -6.03
CA ASP A 144 -19.57 -24.66 -6.78
C ASP A 144 -20.26 -25.50 -7.85
N VAL A 145 -21.37 -26.16 -7.52
CA VAL A 145 -22.15 -26.94 -8.49
C VAL A 145 -22.71 -26.05 -9.61
N LEU A 146 -23.17 -24.84 -9.28
CA LEU A 146 -23.63 -23.88 -10.28
C LEU A 146 -22.49 -23.34 -11.15
N LEU A 147 -21.30 -23.15 -10.58
CA LEU A 147 -20.12 -22.74 -11.34
C LEU A 147 -19.75 -23.82 -12.37
N ASP A 148 -19.71 -25.08 -11.93
CA ASP A 148 -19.41 -26.22 -12.80
C ASP A 148 -20.47 -26.39 -13.89
N TYR A 149 -21.74 -26.19 -13.52
CA TYR A 149 -22.83 -26.19 -14.49
C TYR A 149 -22.69 -25.02 -15.49
N TYR A 150 -22.31 -23.84 -15.03
CA TYR A 150 -22.08 -22.66 -15.88
C TYR A 150 -20.95 -22.90 -16.89
N GLU A 151 -19.86 -23.57 -16.47
CA GLU A 151 -18.76 -23.96 -17.36
C GLU A 151 -19.18 -25.01 -18.41
N SER A 152 -20.16 -25.86 -18.09
CA SER A 152 -20.72 -26.87 -19.02
C SER A 152 -21.72 -26.28 -20.03
N VAL A 153 -22.42 -25.21 -19.67
CA VAL A 153 -23.44 -24.58 -20.53
C VAL A 153 -22.78 -23.54 -21.43
N THR A 154 -22.31 -23.99 -22.59
CA THR A 154 -21.68 -23.11 -23.59
C THR A 154 -22.67 -22.62 -24.65
N SER A 155 -23.75 -23.36 -24.94
CA SER A 155 -24.60 -23.10 -26.13
C SER A 155 -25.74 -22.10 -25.93
N ASN A 156 -26.24 -21.88 -24.69
CA ASN A 156 -27.47 -21.10 -24.45
C ASN A 156 -27.20 -19.75 -23.75
N GLN A 157 -27.10 -18.67 -24.52
CA GLN A 157 -26.80 -17.31 -24.01
C GLN A 157 -27.82 -16.76 -22.99
N THR A 158 -29.11 -17.07 -23.15
CA THR A 158 -30.16 -16.60 -22.24
C THR A 158 -30.08 -17.25 -20.86
N LEU A 159 -29.83 -18.56 -20.82
CA LEU A 159 -29.61 -19.31 -19.58
C LEU A 159 -28.32 -18.86 -18.90
N LEU A 160 -27.25 -18.62 -19.67
CA LEU A 160 -25.99 -18.11 -19.16
C LEU A 160 -26.16 -16.76 -18.45
N ASN A 161 -26.96 -15.85 -19.02
CA ASN A 161 -27.25 -14.56 -18.40
C ASN A 161 -28.09 -14.68 -17.14
N HIS A 162 -29.02 -15.64 -17.08
CA HIS A 162 -29.82 -15.90 -15.87
C HIS A 162 -28.97 -16.51 -14.75
N ILE A 163 -28.13 -17.49 -15.07
CA ILE A 163 -27.23 -18.13 -14.09
C ILE A 163 -26.18 -17.12 -13.59
N GLY A 164 -25.60 -16.31 -14.48
CA GLY A 164 -24.64 -15.27 -14.10
C GLY A 164 -25.21 -14.26 -13.09
N LYS A 165 -26.48 -13.85 -13.26
CA LYS A 165 -27.18 -12.99 -12.29
C LYS A 165 -27.40 -13.69 -10.95
N ASN A 166 -27.80 -14.97 -10.99
CA ASN A 166 -28.00 -15.76 -9.78
C ASN A 166 -26.68 -15.91 -9.01
N LEU A 167 -25.57 -16.17 -9.71
CA LEU A 167 -24.23 -16.24 -9.12
C LEU A 167 -23.79 -14.92 -8.52
N LEU A 168 -24.08 -13.78 -9.16
CA LEU A 168 -23.80 -12.47 -8.60
C LEU A 168 -24.53 -12.26 -7.26
N HIS A 169 -25.82 -12.60 -7.21
CA HIS A 169 -26.60 -12.52 -5.98
C HIS A 169 -26.11 -13.49 -4.91
N LEU A 170 -25.70 -14.71 -5.28
CA LEU A 170 -25.11 -15.67 -4.35
C LEU A 170 -23.79 -15.18 -3.78
N VAL A 171 -22.92 -14.55 -4.58
CA VAL A 171 -21.67 -13.95 -4.09
C VAL A 171 -21.95 -12.83 -3.07
N GLN A 172 -22.96 -12.00 -3.33
CA GLN A 172 -23.37 -10.91 -2.43
C GLN A 172 -23.98 -11.43 -1.11
N LEU A 173 -24.73 -12.52 -1.16
CA LEU A 173 -25.37 -13.13 0.01
C LEU A 173 -24.37 -13.99 0.82
N ALA A 174 -23.50 -14.70 0.13
CA ALA A 174 -22.56 -15.62 0.75
C ALA A 174 -21.40 -14.88 1.42
N ASN A 175 -20.82 -13.83 0.81
CA ASN A 175 -19.63 -13.10 1.33
C ASN A 175 -18.57 -14.02 1.99
N ASN A 176 -18.46 -15.26 1.54
CA ASN A 176 -17.66 -16.29 2.19
C ASN A 176 -16.26 -16.24 1.59
N GLU A 177 -15.24 -16.36 2.44
CA GLU A 177 -13.87 -16.61 1.99
C GLU A 177 -13.77 -17.89 1.13
N GLN A 178 -14.68 -18.84 1.34
CA GLN A 178 -14.75 -20.11 0.61
C GLN A 178 -15.13 -19.93 -0.87
N THR A 179 -16.13 -19.10 -1.20
CA THR A 179 -16.48 -18.87 -2.61
C THR A 179 -15.37 -18.16 -3.37
N LYS A 180 -14.67 -17.24 -2.69
CA LYS A 180 -13.46 -16.60 -3.21
C LYS A 180 -12.34 -17.64 -3.42
N ALA A 181 -12.11 -18.52 -2.45
CA ALA A 181 -11.11 -19.58 -2.54
C ALA A 181 -11.40 -20.54 -3.70
N ASN A 182 -12.67 -20.90 -3.93
CA ASN A 182 -13.07 -21.79 -5.02
C ASN A 182 -12.82 -21.15 -6.39
N ILE A 183 -13.15 -19.87 -6.58
CA ILE A 183 -12.81 -19.15 -7.81
C ILE A 183 -11.30 -19.03 -7.99
N GLN A 184 -10.54 -18.80 -6.92
CA GLN A 184 -9.08 -18.78 -6.97
C GLN A 184 -8.49 -20.14 -7.34
N ASN A 185 -9.06 -21.24 -6.83
CA ASN A 185 -8.64 -22.60 -7.17
C ASN A 185 -8.93 -22.91 -8.65
N ARG A 186 -10.10 -22.51 -9.16
CA ARG A 186 -10.45 -22.63 -10.59
C ARG A 186 -9.52 -21.80 -11.48
N LEU A 187 -9.20 -20.57 -11.06
CA LEU A 187 -8.21 -19.74 -11.76
C LEU A 187 -6.81 -20.37 -11.79
N ARG A 188 -6.39 -21.02 -10.69
CA ARG A 188 -5.14 -21.78 -10.64
C ARG A 188 -5.18 -22.96 -11.60
N GLN A 189 -6.25 -23.76 -11.59
CA GLN A 189 -6.41 -24.89 -12.52
C GLN A 189 -6.33 -24.45 -13.99
N TYR A 190 -7.00 -23.35 -14.36
CA TYR A 190 -6.89 -22.81 -15.71
C TYR A 190 -5.48 -22.30 -16.01
N HIS A 191 -4.82 -21.62 -15.07
CA HIS A 191 -3.45 -21.15 -15.27
C HIS A 191 -2.47 -22.32 -15.45
N ASP A 192 -2.57 -23.35 -14.61
CA ASP A 192 -1.74 -24.56 -14.68
C ASP A 192 -1.98 -25.27 -16.02
N SER A 193 -3.23 -25.44 -16.43
CA SER A 193 -3.58 -26.02 -17.75
C SER A 193 -3.02 -25.20 -18.92
N LEU A 194 -3.11 -23.86 -18.86
CA LEU A 194 -2.51 -22.99 -19.88
C LEU A 194 -0.98 -23.13 -19.88
N SER A 195 -0.35 -23.21 -18.71
CA SER A 195 1.09 -23.36 -18.58
C SER A 195 1.59 -24.67 -19.18
N GLU A 196 0.91 -25.78 -18.92
CA GLU A 196 1.17 -27.09 -19.51
C GLU A 196 1.00 -27.05 -21.04
N GLN A 197 -0.05 -26.40 -21.54
CA GLN A 197 -0.26 -26.24 -22.98
C GLN A 197 0.83 -25.40 -23.66
N ILE A 198 1.35 -24.39 -22.96
CA ILE A 198 2.45 -23.55 -23.43
C ILE A 198 3.76 -24.34 -23.47
N GLU A 199 4.08 -25.10 -22.42
CA GLU A 199 5.27 -25.97 -22.35
C GLU A 199 5.24 -27.03 -23.46
N ASN A 200 4.07 -27.61 -23.71
CA ASN A 200 3.87 -28.60 -24.77
C ASN A 200 3.84 -27.99 -26.19
N GLY A 201 3.86 -26.65 -26.32
CA GLY A 201 3.85 -25.95 -27.60
C GLY A 201 2.56 -26.08 -28.42
N LYS A 202 1.47 -26.56 -27.80
CA LYS A 202 0.17 -26.85 -28.45
C LYS A 202 -0.87 -25.75 -28.25
N PHE A 203 -0.47 -24.56 -27.81
CA PHE A 203 -1.38 -23.44 -27.58
C PHE A 203 -2.05 -22.98 -28.90
N CYS A 204 -3.16 -23.63 -29.25
CA CYS A 204 -3.86 -23.45 -30.52
C CYS A 204 -5.36 -23.23 -30.33
N GLU A 205 -5.94 -23.76 -29.25
CA GLU A 205 -7.37 -23.75 -29.02
C GLU A 205 -7.66 -23.37 -27.58
N ILE A 206 -8.42 -22.28 -27.42
CA ILE A 206 -8.94 -21.85 -26.13
C ILE A 206 -10.29 -22.55 -25.93
N ASP A 207 -10.44 -23.23 -24.80
CA ASP A 207 -11.70 -23.89 -24.46
C ASP A 207 -12.84 -22.87 -24.31
N SER A 208 -14.03 -23.24 -24.78
CA SER A 208 -15.22 -22.41 -24.62
C SER A 208 -15.54 -22.13 -23.15
N SER A 209 -15.27 -23.10 -22.26
CA SER A 209 -15.45 -22.97 -20.82
C SER A 209 -14.54 -21.90 -20.22
N PHE A 210 -13.29 -21.80 -20.68
CA PHE A 210 -12.36 -20.74 -20.28
C PHE A 210 -12.98 -19.38 -20.57
N VAL A 211 -13.38 -19.14 -21.82
CA VAL A 211 -13.95 -17.87 -22.27
C VAL A 211 -15.18 -17.45 -21.45
N VAL A 212 -16.08 -18.40 -21.21
CA VAL A 212 -17.30 -18.21 -20.42
C VAL A 212 -16.98 -17.86 -18.97
N PHE A 213 -16.02 -18.56 -18.36
CA PHE A 213 -15.56 -18.31 -16.99
C PHE A 213 -14.97 -16.89 -16.81
N PHE A 214 -14.11 -16.43 -17.72
CA PHE A 214 -13.57 -15.05 -17.64
C PHE A 214 -14.66 -14.00 -17.83
N LYS A 215 -15.64 -14.24 -18.70
CA LYS A 215 -16.81 -13.35 -18.83
C LYS A 215 -17.62 -13.27 -17.53
N LEU A 216 -17.76 -14.38 -16.82
CA LEU A 216 -18.40 -14.42 -15.51
C LEU A 216 -17.63 -13.63 -14.46
N ILE A 217 -16.30 -13.75 -14.40
CA ILE A 217 -15.47 -12.97 -13.47
C ILE A 217 -15.70 -11.47 -13.65
N ALA A 218 -15.80 -11.01 -14.90
CA ALA A 218 -16.10 -9.61 -15.24
C ALA A 218 -17.46 -9.12 -14.72
N HIS A 219 -18.41 -10.04 -14.57
CA HIS A 219 -19.75 -9.75 -14.04
C HIS A 219 -19.79 -9.82 -12.51
N LEU A 220 -19.07 -10.76 -11.90
CA LEU A 220 -19.04 -10.96 -10.46
C LEU A 220 -18.23 -9.89 -9.72
N TYR A 221 -17.08 -9.50 -10.28
CA TYR A 221 -16.12 -8.65 -9.59
C TYR A 221 -15.83 -7.36 -10.35
N PRO A 222 -15.52 -6.26 -9.63
CA PRO A 222 -15.10 -5.02 -10.27
C PRO A 222 -13.77 -5.22 -11.03
N THR A 223 -13.74 -4.78 -12.28
CA THR A 223 -12.54 -4.78 -13.14
C THR A 223 -11.76 -3.47 -13.08
N SER A 224 -12.29 -2.46 -12.38
CA SER A 224 -11.70 -1.12 -12.31
C SER A 224 -10.61 -0.97 -11.24
N ASP A 225 -10.65 -1.79 -10.19
CA ASP A 225 -9.83 -1.66 -8.98
C ASP A 225 -8.34 -1.92 -9.23
N PHE A 226 -7.46 -1.11 -8.62
CA PHE A 226 -6.00 -1.19 -8.82
C PHE A 226 -5.45 -2.62 -8.69
N CYS A 227 -5.70 -3.26 -7.54
CA CYS A 227 -5.38 -4.65 -7.27
C CYS A 227 -6.61 -5.36 -6.67
N HIS A 228 -7.02 -6.47 -7.26
CA HIS A 228 -8.10 -7.32 -6.76
C HIS A 228 -7.63 -8.79 -6.74
N PRO A 229 -7.84 -9.54 -5.65
CA PRO A 229 -7.30 -10.90 -5.46
C PRO A 229 -7.80 -11.95 -6.45
N ILE A 230 -8.88 -11.67 -7.20
CA ILE A 230 -9.40 -12.53 -8.27
C ILE A 230 -9.17 -11.90 -9.63
N THR A 231 -9.50 -10.62 -9.78
CA THR A 231 -9.52 -9.97 -11.11
C THR A 231 -8.12 -9.73 -11.64
N THR A 232 -7.16 -9.35 -10.77
CA THR A 232 -5.77 -9.16 -11.19
C THR A 232 -5.13 -10.45 -11.71
N PRO A 233 -5.18 -11.59 -10.99
CA PRO A 233 -4.65 -12.85 -11.55
C PRO A 233 -5.44 -13.31 -12.79
N ALA A 234 -6.74 -13.01 -12.87
CA ALA A 234 -7.52 -13.32 -14.05
C ALA A 234 -7.08 -12.50 -15.29
N VAL A 235 -6.81 -11.20 -15.15
CA VAL A 235 -6.24 -10.39 -16.24
C VAL A 235 -4.92 -10.98 -16.69
N THR A 236 -4.03 -11.37 -15.76
CA THR A 236 -2.72 -11.90 -16.12
C THR A 236 -2.81 -13.21 -16.89
N SER A 237 -3.71 -14.12 -16.51
CA SER A 237 -3.95 -15.37 -17.26
C SER A 237 -4.54 -15.10 -18.65
N LEU A 238 -5.44 -14.12 -18.76
CA LEU A 238 -6.01 -13.71 -20.05
C LEU A 238 -4.96 -13.09 -20.98
N VAL A 239 -4.07 -12.25 -20.44
CA VAL A 239 -2.96 -11.64 -21.17
C VAL A 239 -1.93 -12.69 -21.59
N GLN A 240 -1.64 -13.67 -20.74
CA GLN A 240 -0.80 -14.82 -21.09
C GLN A 240 -1.41 -15.60 -22.25
N ALA A 241 -2.71 -15.90 -22.22
CA ALA A 241 -3.40 -16.57 -23.31
C ALA A 241 -3.32 -15.77 -24.63
N ILE A 242 -3.47 -14.45 -24.58
CA ILE A 242 -3.32 -13.55 -25.74
C ILE A 242 -1.91 -13.62 -26.33
N ASN A 243 -0.87 -13.55 -25.49
CA ASN A 243 0.52 -13.54 -25.94
C ASN A 243 0.93 -14.86 -26.63
N HIS A 244 0.38 -15.99 -26.15
CA HIS A 244 0.69 -17.33 -26.68
C HIS A 244 -0.26 -17.80 -27.79
N SER A 245 -1.34 -17.06 -28.08
CA SER A 245 -2.27 -17.39 -29.15
C SER A 245 -1.54 -17.53 -30.49
N SER A 246 -1.66 -18.70 -31.13
CA SER A 246 -1.04 -18.97 -32.43
C SER A 246 -2.05 -18.70 -33.56
N LEU A 247 -1.70 -17.78 -34.46
CA LEU A 247 -2.57 -17.34 -35.56
C LEU A 247 -2.38 -18.21 -36.80
N LYS A 248 -2.67 -19.52 -36.67
CA LYS A 248 -2.47 -20.51 -37.75
C LYS A 248 -3.74 -20.76 -38.58
N SER A 249 -4.92 -20.61 -37.97
CA SER A 249 -6.23 -20.84 -38.59
C SER A 249 -7.14 -19.62 -38.43
N LEU A 250 -8.14 -19.49 -39.30
CA LEU A 250 -9.22 -18.51 -39.15
C LEU A 250 -10.00 -18.70 -37.85
N HIS A 251 -10.11 -19.94 -37.36
CA HIS A 251 -10.71 -20.24 -36.07
C HIS A 251 -9.90 -19.60 -34.92
N SER A 252 -8.59 -19.81 -34.91
CA SER A 252 -7.69 -19.22 -33.90
C SER A 252 -7.70 -17.68 -33.95
N CYS A 253 -7.79 -17.09 -35.15
CA CYS A 253 -7.95 -15.63 -35.31
C CYS A 253 -9.24 -15.12 -34.66
N ARG A 254 -10.37 -15.83 -34.84
CA ARG A 254 -11.63 -15.48 -34.18
C ARG A 254 -11.56 -15.62 -32.67
N GLN A 255 -10.98 -16.70 -32.16
CA GLN A 255 -10.80 -16.89 -30.72
C GLN A 255 -9.95 -15.76 -30.12
N ALA A 256 -8.87 -15.38 -30.79
CA ALA A 256 -7.99 -14.29 -30.38
C ALA A 256 -8.73 -12.94 -30.34
N LEU A 257 -9.57 -12.65 -31.35
CA LEU A 257 -10.41 -11.45 -31.36
C LEU A 257 -11.43 -11.43 -30.21
N PHE A 258 -11.97 -12.60 -29.83
CA PHE A 258 -12.86 -12.66 -28.68
C PHE A 258 -12.15 -12.39 -27.36
N LEU A 259 -10.92 -12.91 -27.17
CA LEU A 259 -10.12 -12.56 -25.99
C LEU A 259 -9.84 -11.06 -25.94
N ILE A 260 -9.57 -10.43 -27.09
CA ILE A 260 -9.41 -8.97 -27.19
C ILE A 260 -10.69 -8.25 -26.75
N ASP A 261 -11.87 -8.73 -27.16
CA ASP A 261 -13.16 -8.15 -26.74
C ASP A 261 -13.41 -8.30 -25.22
N LEU A 262 -13.04 -9.42 -24.62
CA LEU A 262 -13.07 -9.59 -23.17
C LEU A 262 -12.16 -8.58 -22.46
N VAL A 263 -10.91 -8.44 -22.90
CA VAL A 263 -9.99 -7.45 -22.32
C VAL A 263 -10.54 -6.04 -22.50
N LYS A 264 -11.11 -5.73 -23.67
CA LYS A 264 -11.74 -4.43 -23.93
C LYS A 264 -12.86 -4.14 -22.92
N GLN A 265 -13.72 -5.11 -22.61
CA GLN A 265 -14.76 -4.95 -21.60
C GLN A 265 -14.18 -4.61 -20.21
N TRP A 266 -13.04 -5.19 -19.85
CA TRP A 266 -12.40 -4.97 -18.55
C TRP A 266 -11.66 -3.63 -18.50
N VAL A 267 -11.01 -3.25 -19.59
CA VAL A 267 -10.22 -2.02 -19.72
C VAL A 267 -11.09 -0.79 -19.95
N SER A 268 -12.29 -0.94 -20.51
CA SER A 268 -13.17 0.16 -20.91
C SER A 268 -13.42 1.21 -19.81
N LYS A 269 -13.52 0.79 -18.54
CA LYS A 269 -13.68 1.72 -17.41
C LYS A 269 -12.37 2.17 -16.77
N SER A 270 -11.32 1.35 -16.85
CA SER A 270 -10.07 1.57 -16.13
C SER A 270 -9.00 2.30 -16.95
N HIS A 271 -9.18 2.39 -18.28
CA HIS A 271 -8.25 2.97 -19.25
C HIS A 271 -6.80 2.49 -19.06
N ARG A 272 -6.63 1.24 -18.61
CA ARG A 272 -5.30 0.63 -18.44
C ARG A 272 -4.72 0.22 -19.78
N TYR A 273 -3.46 0.57 -19.98
CA TYR A 273 -2.74 0.13 -21.17
C TYR A 273 -2.36 -1.35 -21.07
N VAL A 274 -2.77 -2.14 -22.07
CA VAL A 274 -2.42 -3.57 -22.23
C VAL A 274 -1.62 -3.75 -23.52
N PRO A 275 -0.28 -3.89 -23.47
CA PRO A 275 0.57 -3.93 -24.65
C PRO A 275 0.38 -5.19 -25.51
N GLU A 276 0.06 -6.33 -24.91
CA GLU A 276 -0.08 -7.62 -25.60
C GLU A 276 -1.26 -7.60 -26.59
N VAL A 277 -2.34 -6.90 -26.23
CA VAL A 277 -3.49 -6.68 -27.12
C VAL A 277 -3.08 -5.87 -28.34
N ILE A 278 -2.28 -4.81 -28.15
CA ILE A 278 -1.77 -4.01 -29.26
C ILE A 278 -0.90 -4.87 -30.18
N VAL A 279 0.02 -5.66 -29.61
CA VAL A 279 0.87 -6.58 -30.39
C VAL A 279 0.04 -7.59 -31.17
N LEU A 280 -1.00 -8.18 -30.55
CA LEU A 280 -1.88 -9.13 -31.22
C LEU A 280 -2.70 -8.48 -32.34
N LEU A 281 -3.26 -7.28 -32.11
CA LEU A 281 -3.97 -6.51 -33.13
C LEU A 281 -3.04 -6.20 -34.32
N THR A 282 -1.79 -5.82 -34.06
CA THR A 282 -0.86 -5.54 -35.15
C THR A 282 -0.49 -6.81 -35.91
N LYS A 283 -0.34 -7.96 -35.23
CA LYS A 283 -0.17 -9.27 -35.89
C LYS A 283 -1.36 -9.63 -36.77
N LEU A 284 -2.59 -9.45 -36.29
CA LEU A 284 -3.82 -9.71 -37.06
C LEU A 284 -3.93 -8.82 -38.30
N ILE A 285 -3.60 -7.53 -38.17
CA ILE A 285 -3.60 -6.58 -39.30
C ILE A 285 -2.48 -6.93 -40.30
N GLN A 286 -1.32 -7.36 -39.81
CA GLN A 286 -0.22 -7.80 -40.66
C GLN A 286 -0.60 -9.05 -41.49
N LEU A 287 -1.36 -9.99 -40.93
CA LEU A 287 -1.88 -11.16 -41.67
C LEU A 287 -2.85 -10.79 -42.79
N ALA A 288 -3.46 -9.60 -42.74
CA ALA A 288 -4.31 -9.07 -43.81
C ALA A 288 -3.51 -8.32 -44.90
N CYS A 289 -2.21 -8.07 -44.69
CA CYS A 289 -1.36 -7.36 -45.63
C CYS A 289 -0.62 -8.34 -46.58
N PRO A 290 -0.57 -8.08 -47.90
CA PRO A 290 0.26 -8.85 -48.81
C PRO A 290 1.76 -8.65 -48.52
N ILE A 291 2.53 -9.74 -48.64
CA ILE A 291 3.94 -9.86 -48.25
C ILE A 291 4.84 -8.85 -49.01
N GLU A 292 4.48 -8.48 -50.23
CA GLU A 292 5.30 -7.65 -51.13
C GLU A 292 5.45 -6.18 -50.70
N LYS A 293 4.58 -5.68 -49.81
CA LYS A 293 4.55 -4.26 -49.38
C LYS A 293 4.92 -4.06 -47.90
N SER A 294 5.25 -5.14 -47.18
CA SER A 294 5.54 -5.15 -45.75
C SER A 294 6.98 -4.65 -45.46
N GLN A 295 7.23 -3.34 -45.50
CA GLN A 295 8.54 -2.77 -45.13
C GLN A 295 8.77 -2.66 -43.62
N TYR A 296 7.72 -2.78 -42.79
CA TYR A 296 7.83 -2.67 -41.33
C TYR A 296 7.70 -4.05 -40.67
N VAL A 297 8.83 -4.60 -40.24
CA VAL A 297 8.87 -5.73 -39.30
C VAL A 297 8.81 -5.14 -37.89
N ILE A 298 7.75 -5.46 -37.14
CA ILE A 298 7.70 -5.12 -35.72
C ILE A 298 8.73 -5.97 -35.00
N THR A 299 9.84 -5.33 -34.64
CA THR A 299 10.84 -5.86 -33.72
C THR A 299 10.21 -5.86 -32.33
N ASN A 300 9.50 -6.93 -31.96
CA ASN A 300 9.31 -7.42 -30.58
C ASN A 300 8.39 -8.66 -30.56
N SER A 301 8.75 -9.68 -31.35
CA SER A 301 8.57 -11.10 -31.03
C SER A 301 8.95 -11.89 -32.28
N SER A 302 10.25 -12.16 -32.39
CA SER A 302 10.81 -13.13 -33.33
C SER A 302 10.39 -14.56 -32.93
N LYS A 303 9.11 -14.86 -33.11
CA LYS A 303 8.64 -16.23 -33.35
C LYS A 303 7.91 -16.14 -34.67
N GLN A 304 8.67 -16.43 -35.73
CA GLN A 304 8.27 -16.58 -37.12
C GLN A 304 6.76 -16.38 -37.36
N ILE A 305 6.40 -15.19 -37.84
CA ILE A 305 5.17 -15.04 -38.60
C ILE A 305 5.41 -15.90 -39.84
N SER A 306 4.96 -17.15 -39.79
CA SER A 306 4.91 -18.00 -40.97
C SER A 306 4.13 -17.23 -42.03
N ASN A 307 4.68 -17.24 -43.24
CA ASN A 307 4.22 -16.54 -44.45
C ASN A 307 2.77 -16.91 -44.82
N ASN A 308 1.80 -16.47 -44.03
CA ASN A 308 0.44 -16.96 -44.08
C ASN A 308 -0.48 -15.79 -44.43
N GLN A 309 -0.90 -15.73 -45.70
CA GLN A 309 -1.87 -14.76 -46.24
C GLN A 309 -3.31 -15.10 -45.83
N LEU A 310 -3.54 -15.49 -44.58
CA LEU A 310 -4.82 -16.07 -44.11
C LEU A 310 -5.97 -15.06 -44.20
N LEU A 311 -5.70 -13.77 -44.03
CA LEU A 311 -6.72 -12.71 -44.00
C LEU A 311 -6.70 -11.81 -45.25
N VAL A 312 -5.95 -12.19 -46.29
CA VAL A 312 -5.96 -11.46 -47.56
C VAL A 312 -7.27 -11.74 -48.29
N LEU A 313 -7.96 -10.66 -48.68
CA LEU A 313 -9.24 -10.71 -49.40
C LEU A 313 -9.00 -10.75 -50.90
N ASN A 314 -9.41 -11.84 -51.54
CA ASN A 314 -9.22 -12.04 -52.98
C ASN A 314 -10.43 -11.60 -53.81
N LYS A 315 -11.65 -11.63 -53.24
CA LYS A 315 -12.92 -11.25 -53.87
C LYS A 315 -13.64 -10.11 -53.11
N ASN A 316 -14.58 -9.46 -53.80
CA ASN A 316 -15.50 -8.50 -53.18
C ASN A 316 -16.58 -9.27 -52.43
N SER A 317 -16.58 -9.16 -51.10
CA SER A 317 -17.61 -9.71 -50.22
C SER A 317 -18.48 -8.58 -49.65
N ASP A 318 -19.81 -8.71 -49.77
CA ASP A 318 -20.77 -7.79 -49.18
C ASP A 318 -20.95 -8.10 -47.69
N LEU A 319 -20.60 -7.14 -46.83
CA LEU A 319 -20.58 -7.28 -45.36
C LEU A 319 -21.81 -6.66 -44.67
N SER A 320 -22.80 -6.20 -45.44
CA SER A 320 -23.90 -5.33 -44.99
C SER A 320 -24.79 -5.97 -43.91
N ASN A 321 -25.02 -7.28 -43.95
CA ASN A 321 -26.02 -7.97 -43.11
C ASN A 321 -25.48 -9.10 -42.22
N SER A 322 -24.16 -9.29 -42.12
CA SER A 322 -23.62 -10.40 -41.32
C SER A 322 -23.47 -10.04 -39.85
N LYS A 323 -24.01 -10.89 -38.98
CA LYS A 323 -23.80 -10.81 -37.51
C LYS A 323 -22.32 -10.99 -37.19
N GLN A 324 -21.88 -10.41 -36.07
CA GLN A 324 -20.54 -10.65 -35.55
C GLN A 324 -20.39 -12.13 -35.21
N PRO A 325 -19.26 -12.78 -35.57
CA PRO A 325 -19.06 -14.20 -35.35
C PRO A 325 -18.95 -14.51 -33.84
N THR A 326 -19.75 -15.44 -33.31
CA THR A 326 -20.04 -15.55 -31.87
C THR A 326 -19.24 -16.57 -31.04
N VAL A 327 -17.93 -16.84 -31.16
CA VAL A 327 -17.21 -17.98 -30.49
C VAL A 327 -17.78 -19.40 -30.73
N PHE A 328 -19.07 -19.62 -30.50
CA PHE A 328 -19.82 -20.88 -30.50
C PHE A 328 -20.36 -21.30 -31.87
N ASP A 329 -20.21 -20.48 -32.91
CA ASP A 329 -20.54 -20.95 -34.26
C ASP A 329 -19.42 -21.90 -34.70
N THR A 330 -19.62 -23.19 -34.44
CA THR A 330 -18.86 -24.33 -34.99
C THR A 330 -19.32 -24.60 -36.42
N ASP A 331 -19.43 -23.56 -37.24
CA ASP A 331 -19.63 -23.78 -38.65
C ASP A 331 -18.27 -24.22 -39.20
N ASP A 332 -18.23 -25.45 -39.72
CA ASP A 332 -17.17 -25.97 -40.58
C ASP A 332 -17.07 -25.03 -41.79
N LEU A 333 -16.35 -23.92 -41.61
CA LEU A 333 -16.15 -22.94 -42.64
C LEU A 333 -14.84 -23.29 -43.34
N ASP A 334 -14.98 -23.84 -44.55
CA ASP A 334 -13.90 -23.95 -45.51
C ASP A 334 -13.03 -22.68 -45.46
N ASP A 335 -11.72 -22.86 -45.31
CA ASP A 335 -10.76 -21.75 -45.16
C ASP A 335 -10.85 -20.71 -46.29
N ASP A 336 -11.54 -21.04 -47.40
CA ASP A 336 -11.77 -20.21 -48.58
C ASP A 336 -12.94 -19.21 -48.50
N ASN A 337 -13.64 -19.10 -47.36
CA ASN A 337 -14.73 -18.14 -47.24
C ASN A 337 -14.23 -16.70 -47.04
N ASP A 338 -14.05 -15.98 -48.15
CA ASP A 338 -13.66 -14.55 -48.19
C ASP A 338 -14.61 -13.63 -47.39
N GLN A 339 -15.88 -14.03 -47.18
CA GLN A 339 -16.81 -13.27 -46.33
C GLN A 339 -16.41 -13.35 -44.86
N TYR A 340 -16.02 -14.53 -44.38
CA TYR A 340 -15.62 -14.74 -42.99
C TYR A 340 -14.29 -14.05 -42.67
N ARG A 341 -13.31 -14.11 -43.59
CA ARG A 341 -12.06 -13.33 -43.50
C ARG A 341 -12.34 -11.84 -43.38
N ALA A 342 -13.28 -11.34 -44.17
CA ALA A 342 -13.66 -9.93 -44.17
C ALA A 342 -14.39 -9.52 -42.88
N LEU A 343 -15.15 -10.42 -42.24
CA LEU A 343 -15.76 -10.18 -40.93
C LEU A 343 -14.74 -10.15 -39.79
N ILE A 344 -13.77 -11.07 -39.79
CA ILE A 344 -12.63 -11.06 -38.85
C ILE A 344 -11.84 -9.77 -38.99
N LEU A 345 -11.58 -9.32 -40.22
CA LEU A 345 -10.88 -8.06 -40.46
C LEU A 345 -11.71 -6.86 -39.97
N ARG A 346 -13.01 -6.80 -40.31
CA ARG A 346 -13.91 -5.73 -39.85
C ARG A 346 -13.98 -5.65 -38.32
N THR A 347 -14.08 -6.78 -37.64
CA THR A 347 -14.10 -6.82 -36.16
C THR A 347 -12.76 -6.36 -35.60
N CYS A 348 -11.63 -6.80 -36.16
CA CYS A 348 -10.30 -6.32 -35.81
C CYS A 348 -10.17 -4.79 -35.93
N LEU A 349 -10.64 -4.21 -37.05
CA LEU A 349 -10.63 -2.76 -37.26
C LEU A 349 -11.53 -2.01 -36.27
N ASN A 350 -12.71 -2.55 -35.95
CA ASN A 350 -13.59 -1.97 -34.95
C ASN A 350 -12.91 -1.97 -33.56
N HIS A 351 -12.32 -3.09 -33.15
CA HIS A 351 -11.56 -3.18 -31.90
C HIS A 351 -10.41 -2.17 -31.89
N LEU A 352 -9.66 -2.04 -32.99
CA LEU A 352 -8.60 -1.02 -33.11
C LEU A 352 -9.15 0.39 -32.91
N SER A 353 -10.24 0.76 -33.60
CA SER A 353 -10.89 2.07 -33.45
C SER A 353 -11.28 2.33 -31.98
N ASP A 354 -11.83 1.32 -31.31
CA ASP A 354 -12.26 1.43 -29.92
C ASP A 354 -11.07 1.55 -28.94
N PHE A 355 -9.98 0.82 -29.16
CA PHE A 355 -8.76 0.95 -28.35
C PHE A 355 -8.08 2.31 -28.56
N LEU A 356 -8.05 2.83 -29.79
CA LEU A 356 -7.52 4.17 -30.06
C LEU A 356 -8.31 5.25 -29.32
N LYS A 357 -9.64 5.16 -29.28
CA LYS A 357 -10.50 6.05 -28.48
C LYS A 357 -10.28 5.87 -26.98
N THR A 358 -10.15 4.63 -26.51
CA THR A 358 -9.94 4.34 -25.08
C THR A 358 -8.60 4.89 -24.57
N TYR A 359 -7.59 4.90 -25.44
CA TYR A 359 -6.21 5.30 -25.13
C TYR A 359 -5.87 6.74 -25.52
N GLU A 360 -6.85 7.55 -25.91
CA GLU A 360 -6.68 8.98 -26.22
C GLU A 360 -6.02 9.76 -25.07
N SER A 361 -6.29 9.37 -23.82
CA SER A 361 -5.70 9.99 -22.62
C SER A 361 -4.22 9.66 -22.37
N LEU A 362 -3.63 8.71 -23.11
CA LEU A 362 -2.24 8.29 -22.89
C LEU A 362 -1.26 9.22 -23.60
N SER A 363 -0.22 9.66 -22.89
CA SER A 363 0.82 10.51 -23.46
C SER A 363 1.63 9.85 -24.60
N ALA A 364 1.64 8.51 -24.68
CA ALA A 364 2.40 7.73 -25.66
C ALA A 364 1.55 7.18 -26.82
N ILE A 365 0.35 7.74 -27.02
CA ILE A 365 -0.59 7.25 -28.05
C ILE A 365 -0.04 7.38 -29.48
N VAL A 366 0.76 8.42 -29.75
CA VAL A 366 1.36 8.65 -31.07
C VAL A 366 2.30 7.51 -31.46
N GLU A 367 3.13 7.06 -30.51
CA GLU A 367 4.05 5.94 -30.70
C GLU A 367 3.31 4.61 -30.87
N ILE A 368 2.21 4.42 -30.14
CA ILE A 368 1.37 3.22 -30.24
C ILE A 368 0.63 3.17 -31.58
N ALA A 369 0.15 4.30 -32.09
CA ALA A 369 -0.63 4.39 -33.33
C ALA A 369 0.23 4.30 -34.60
N GLN A 370 1.50 4.71 -34.53
CA GLN A 370 2.43 4.78 -35.66
C GLN A 370 2.56 3.48 -36.50
N PRO A 371 2.71 2.27 -35.91
CA PRO A 371 2.80 1.04 -36.71
C PRO A 371 1.53 0.75 -37.50
N PHE A 372 0.35 1.10 -36.98
CA PHE A 372 -0.92 0.82 -37.69
C PHE A 372 -1.07 1.65 -38.96
N LYS A 373 -0.52 2.86 -39.00
CA LYS A 373 -0.66 3.78 -40.14
C LYS A 373 -0.17 3.16 -41.46
N SER A 374 1.02 2.54 -41.44
CA SER A 374 1.61 1.93 -42.65
C SER A 374 0.86 0.69 -43.12
N PHE A 375 0.37 -0.13 -42.19
CA PHE A 375 -0.43 -1.30 -42.54
C PHE A 375 -1.81 -0.91 -43.07
N LEU A 376 -2.47 0.07 -42.45
CA LEU A 376 -3.80 0.52 -42.85
C LEU A 376 -3.79 1.19 -44.23
N THR A 377 -2.77 1.98 -44.58
CA THR A 377 -2.66 2.53 -45.95
C THR A 377 -2.49 1.41 -46.97
N THR A 378 -1.62 0.44 -46.67
CA THR A 378 -1.38 -0.71 -47.55
C THR A 378 -2.63 -1.56 -47.75
N ILE A 379 -3.41 -1.78 -46.69
CA ILE A 379 -4.69 -2.49 -46.75
C ILE A 379 -5.72 -1.67 -47.52
N ALA A 380 -5.82 -0.36 -47.29
CA ALA A 380 -6.75 0.51 -48.01
C ALA A 380 -6.49 0.51 -49.53
N ASP A 381 -5.22 0.44 -49.94
CA ASP A 381 -4.82 0.41 -51.35
C ASP A 381 -4.96 -0.97 -52.01
N THR A 382 -4.87 -2.04 -51.21
CA THR A 382 -4.85 -3.42 -51.73
C THR A 382 -6.23 -4.09 -51.62
N SER A 383 -7.04 -3.73 -50.63
CA SER A 383 -8.35 -4.36 -50.41
C SER A 383 -9.31 -4.01 -51.54
N LYS A 384 -9.93 -5.04 -52.13
CA LYS A 384 -10.94 -4.87 -53.19
C LYS A 384 -12.33 -4.50 -52.63
N CYS A 385 -12.58 -4.76 -51.35
CA CYS A 385 -13.82 -4.44 -50.66
C CYS A 385 -13.90 -2.94 -50.30
N SER A 386 -14.93 -2.25 -50.78
CA SER A 386 -15.16 -0.81 -50.54
C SER A 386 -15.44 -0.47 -49.07
N GLN A 387 -16.09 -1.39 -48.32
CA GLN A 387 -16.45 -1.15 -46.92
C GLN A 387 -15.25 -1.23 -45.98
N ILE A 388 -14.30 -2.13 -46.24
CA ILE A 388 -13.09 -2.25 -45.42
C ILE A 388 -12.13 -1.10 -45.71
N SER A 389 -11.98 -0.72 -46.98
CA SER A 389 -11.16 0.43 -47.36
C SER A 389 -11.71 1.76 -46.79
N SER A 390 -13.03 1.95 -46.72
CA SER A 390 -13.61 3.12 -46.05
C SER A 390 -13.32 3.13 -44.54
N GLN A 391 -13.51 2.01 -43.84
CA GLN A 391 -13.17 1.89 -42.42
C GLN A 391 -11.69 2.14 -42.13
N CYS A 392 -10.79 1.62 -42.98
CA CYS A 392 -9.35 1.91 -42.86
C CYS A 392 -9.06 3.40 -42.99
N ARG A 393 -9.71 4.10 -43.95
CA ARG A 393 -9.56 5.56 -44.13
C ARG A 393 -10.10 6.34 -42.95
N GLU A 394 -11.25 5.95 -42.39
CA GLU A 394 -11.78 6.54 -41.16
C GLU A 394 -10.78 6.42 -40.00
N ILE A 395 -10.21 5.22 -39.79
CA ILE A 395 -9.21 5.00 -38.73
C ILE A 395 -7.93 5.81 -39.00
N LEU A 396 -7.48 5.91 -40.25
CA LEU A 396 -6.34 6.77 -40.62
C LEU A 396 -6.58 8.24 -40.27
N THR A 397 -7.79 8.77 -40.57
CA THR A 397 -8.14 10.14 -40.18
C THR A 397 -8.15 10.32 -38.66
N LEU A 398 -8.65 9.34 -37.90
CA LEU A 398 -8.60 9.36 -36.43
C LEU A 398 -7.16 9.36 -35.89
N ILE A 399 -6.26 8.58 -36.50
CA ILE A 399 -4.85 8.56 -36.11
C ILE A 399 -4.21 9.93 -36.36
N ASP A 400 -4.50 10.55 -37.51
CA ASP A 400 -3.98 11.89 -37.85
C ASP A 400 -4.52 12.97 -36.89
N THR A 401 -5.80 12.94 -36.51
CA THR A 401 -6.36 13.89 -35.52
C THR A 401 -5.69 13.73 -34.16
N ILE A 402 -5.58 12.49 -33.66
CA ILE A 402 -4.91 12.18 -32.38
C ILE A 402 -3.46 12.66 -32.42
N GLN A 403 -2.76 12.46 -33.54
CA GLN A 403 -1.39 12.90 -33.70
C GLN A 403 -1.26 14.43 -33.60
N THR A 404 -2.14 15.19 -34.26
CA THR A 404 -2.11 16.66 -34.20
C THR A 404 -2.41 17.20 -32.79
N GLU A 405 -3.41 16.64 -32.11
CA GLU A 405 -3.81 17.03 -30.76
C GLU A 405 -2.74 16.69 -29.73
N CYS A 406 -2.15 15.49 -29.83
CA CYS A 406 -1.09 15.07 -28.92
C CYS A 406 0.19 15.90 -29.13
N LEU A 407 0.61 16.14 -30.36
CA LEU A 407 1.83 16.93 -30.64
C LEU A 407 1.71 18.38 -30.15
N SER A 408 0.52 18.98 -30.21
CA SER A 408 0.30 20.33 -29.68
C SER A 408 0.34 20.40 -28.15
N ASN A 409 -0.10 19.34 -27.46
CA ASN A 409 -0.17 19.29 -25.99
C ASN A 409 1.03 18.61 -25.32
N ARG A 410 1.93 17.99 -26.10
CA ARG A 410 3.04 17.18 -25.58
C ARG A 410 4.04 18.03 -24.83
N LYS A 411 4.21 17.72 -23.54
CA LYS A 411 5.28 18.27 -22.70
C LYS A 411 6.42 17.25 -22.61
N TYR A 412 7.64 17.74 -22.43
CA TYR A 412 8.77 16.89 -22.09
C TYR A 412 8.57 16.30 -20.67
N LEU A 413 9.15 15.13 -20.42
CA LEU A 413 9.11 14.53 -19.10
C LEU A 413 9.93 15.40 -18.13
N GLU A 414 9.27 15.91 -17.09
CA GLU A 414 9.91 16.61 -15.99
C GLU A 414 10.21 15.63 -14.86
N GLN A 415 11.40 15.72 -14.26
CA GLN A 415 11.67 15.00 -13.02
C GLN A 415 10.70 15.48 -11.94
N GLY A 416 10.07 14.54 -11.22
CA GLY A 416 9.13 14.87 -10.16
C GLY A 416 9.78 15.80 -9.14
N LYS A 417 9.24 17.02 -9.02
CA LYS A 417 9.70 17.99 -8.02
C LYS A 417 9.28 17.47 -6.65
N GLU A 418 10.23 16.99 -5.86
CA GLU A 418 9.95 16.65 -4.47
C GLU A 418 9.43 17.90 -3.76
N GLN A 419 8.28 17.76 -3.11
CA GLN A 419 7.78 18.83 -2.25
C GLN A 419 8.78 19.00 -1.10
N ALA A 420 9.26 20.22 -0.89
CA ALA A 420 10.18 20.53 0.19
C ALA A 420 9.58 20.05 1.52
N LYS A 421 10.26 19.09 2.18
CA LYS A 421 9.83 18.57 3.47
C LYS A 421 9.77 19.73 4.46
N MET A 422 8.63 19.90 5.13
CA MET A 422 8.53 20.90 6.19
C MET A 422 9.57 20.63 7.27
N LEU A 423 10.15 21.70 7.83
CA LEU A 423 11.03 21.58 8.98
C LEU A 423 10.28 20.89 10.13
N ARG A 424 10.99 20.06 10.90
CA ARG A 424 10.41 19.44 12.09
C ARG A 424 10.02 20.56 13.06
N LEU A 425 8.74 20.63 13.39
CA LEU A 425 8.24 21.53 14.42
C LEU A 425 8.49 20.86 15.77
N PHE A 426 9.31 21.49 16.61
CA PHE A 426 9.52 21.06 17.98
C PHE A 426 8.54 21.77 18.90
N GLU A 427 7.92 21.03 19.79
CA GLU A 427 7.11 21.61 20.85
C GLU A 427 8.02 22.29 21.88
N PRO A 428 7.78 23.58 22.20
CA PRO A 428 8.57 24.26 23.20
C PRO A 428 8.33 23.63 24.59
N ARG A 429 9.42 23.32 25.28
CA ARG A 429 9.36 22.73 26.63
C ARG A 429 9.21 23.82 27.69
N PHE A 430 7.98 24.25 27.98
CA PHE A 430 7.67 25.17 29.07
C PHE A 430 6.75 24.50 30.12
N GLY A 431 6.81 25.00 31.37
CA GLY A 431 5.86 24.60 32.41
C GLY A 431 4.57 25.43 32.32
N PRO A 432 3.42 24.92 32.81
CA PRO A 432 2.14 25.64 32.74
C PRO A 432 2.14 26.97 33.51
N VAL A 433 3.04 27.14 34.48
CA VAL A 433 3.19 28.35 35.29
C VAL A 433 4.64 28.81 35.25
N TYR A 434 4.87 30.08 34.91
CA TYR A 434 6.18 30.71 34.91
C TYR A 434 6.37 31.54 36.19
N GLU A 435 7.16 31.02 37.13
CA GLU A 435 7.42 31.67 38.43
C GLU A 435 8.65 32.58 38.42
N GLY A 436 9.27 32.82 37.26
CA GLY A 436 10.52 33.60 37.12
C GLY A 436 11.77 32.96 37.76
N LYS A 437 11.59 31.82 38.46
CA LYS A 437 12.68 30.98 38.98
C LYS A 437 12.81 29.75 38.10
N LYS A 438 14.06 29.33 37.84
CA LYS A 438 14.34 28.08 37.15
C LYS A 438 13.99 26.92 38.08
N ASN A 439 12.75 26.44 38.01
CA ASN A 439 12.33 25.20 38.65
C ASN A 439 12.75 24.04 37.74
N THR A 440 14.03 23.69 37.76
CA THR A 440 14.48 22.44 37.14
C THR A 440 13.84 21.29 37.90
N ARG A 441 13.06 20.44 37.21
CA ARG A 441 12.52 19.20 37.81
C ARG A 441 13.67 18.23 38.05
N LEU A 442 14.36 18.43 39.17
CA LEU A 442 15.39 17.53 39.68
C LEU A 442 14.71 16.42 40.49
N PRO A 443 15.30 15.21 40.54
CA PRO A 443 14.87 14.17 41.47
C PRO A 443 14.80 14.72 42.91
N LYS A 444 13.78 14.30 43.66
CA LYS A 444 13.48 14.84 45.00
C LYS A 444 14.70 14.84 45.92
N ASP A 445 15.41 13.72 45.97
CA ASP A 445 16.57 13.52 46.84
C ASP A 445 17.74 14.44 46.46
N TYR A 446 17.96 14.64 45.15
CA TYR A 446 19.02 15.53 44.67
C TYR A 446 18.69 17.00 44.96
N ALA A 447 17.43 17.40 44.78
CA ALA A 447 16.96 18.74 45.12
C ALA A 447 17.10 19.04 46.62
N GLU A 448 16.81 18.06 47.47
CA GLU A 448 16.95 18.18 48.92
C GLU A 448 18.42 18.33 49.33
N ARG A 449 19.32 17.49 48.78
CA ARG A 449 20.77 17.61 49.02
C ARG A 449 21.31 18.98 48.63
N LEU A 450 20.90 19.50 47.47
CA LEU A 450 21.34 20.82 47.01
C LEU A 450 20.82 21.93 47.93
N ARG A 451 19.56 21.84 48.37
CA ARG A 451 18.97 22.78 49.32
C ARG A 451 19.71 22.76 50.66
N LEU A 452 20.04 21.59 51.19
CA LEU A 452 20.79 21.42 52.43
C LEU A 452 22.21 21.99 52.29
N ARG A 453 22.92 21.70 51.19
CA ARG A 453 24.25 22.25 50.92
C ARG A 453 24.24 23.77 50.85
N GLN A 454 23.23 24.36 50.23
CA GLN A 454 23.07 25.82 50.17
C GLN A 454 22.80 26.42 51.56
N LYS A 455 21.95 25.79 52.36
CA LYS A 455 21.73 26.22 53.76
C LYS A 455 23.02 26.15 54.56
N TYR A 456 23.71 25.01 54.53
CA TYR A 456 24.99 24.82 55.21
C TYR A 456 26.01 25.90 54.85
N LYS A 457 26.22 26.17 53.55
CA LYS A 457 27.14 27.24 53.11
C LYS A 457 26.73 28.63 53.59
N ARG A 458 25.42 28.93 53.66
CA ARG A 458 24.94 30.22 54.19
C ARG A 458 25.18 30.34 55.68
N GLU A 459 24.85 29.31 56.45
CA GLU A 459 25.06 29.30 57.89
C GLU A 459 26.54 29.43 58.24
N VAL A 460 27.41 28.60 57.64
CA VAL A 460 28.86 28.68 57.85
C VAL A 460 29.40 30.07 57.51
N LYS A 461 28.96 30.66 56.40
CA LYS A 461 29.38 32.02 56.01
C LYS A 461 28.83 33.09 56.96
N SER A 462 27.66 32.90 57.56
CA SER A 462 27.11 33.83 58.55
C SER A 462 27.91 33.76 59.85
N VAL A 463 28.10 32.55 60.38
CA VAL A 463 28.86 32.28 61.61
C VAL A 463 30.29 32.79 61.47
N SER A 464 30.96 32.52 60.35
CA SER A 464 32.30 33.02 60.09
C SER A 464 32.38 34.56 60.13
N ARG A 465 31.38 35.26 59.56
CA ARG A 465 31.34 36.73 59.63
C ARG A 465 31.10 37.24 61.05
N GLU A 466 30.29 36.53 61.85
CA GLU A 466 30.06 36.87 63.25
C GLU A 466 31.32 36.68 64.09
N LEU A 467 32.00 35.54 63.96
CA LEU A 467 33.28 35.30 64.64
C LEU A 467 34.34 36.35 64.30
N VAL A 468 34.42 36.78 63.03
CA VAL A 468 35.33 37.86 62.64
C VAL A 468 34.94 39.19 63.30
N ARG A 469 33.64 39.52 63.41
CA ARG A 469 33.19 40.73 64.11
C ARG A 469 33.47 40.66 65.61
N ASP A 470 33.28 39.50 66.22
CA ASP A 470 33.53 39.29 67.65
C ASP A 470 35.02 39.39 67.96
N ASN A 471 35.88 38.79 67.12
CA ASN A 471 37.33 38.94 67.25
C ASN A 471 37.75 40.40 67.09
N GLN A 472 37.21 41.13 66.11
CA GLN A 472 37.48 42.56 65.98
C GLN A 472 37.02 43.37 67.20
N PHE A 473 35.90 42.99 67.80
CA PHE A 473 35.40 43.63 69.02
C PHE A 473 36.35 43.36 70.21
N ILE A 474 36.73 42.10 70.43
CA ILE A 474 37.66 41.69 71.49
C ILE A 474 39.00 42.43 71.33
N SER A 475 39.58 42.44 70.13
CA SER A 475 40.84 43.13 69.88
C SER A 475 40.76 44.64 70.15
N ARG A 476 39.63 45.29 69.85
CA ARG A 476 39.43 46.72 70.17
C ARG A 476 39.34 46.96 71.68
N GLU A 477 38.63 46.10 72.40
CA GLU A 477 38.51 46.18 73.85
C GLU A 477 39.86 45.93 74.54
N GLU A 478 40.61 44.91 74.12
CA GLU A 478 41.96 44.62 74.61
C GLU A 478 42.91 45.80 74.36
N LEU A 479 42.89 46.37 73.16
CA LEU A 479 43.69 47.55 72.83
C LEU A 479 43.32 48.74 73.72
N ARG A 480 42.03 48.97 73.97
CA ARG A 480 41.56 50.03 74.88
C ARG A 480 42.11 49.83 76.28
N GLN A 481 41.99 48.61 76.82
CA GLN A 481 42.52 48.28 78.15
C GLN A 481 44.03 48.45 78.23
N GLN A 482 44.77 48.09 77.17
CA GLN A 482 46.22 48.26 77.12
C GLN A 482 46.61 49.75 77.08
N MET A 483 45.93 50.57 76.27
CA MET A 483 46.17 52.02 76.22
C MET A 483 45.89 52.69 77.57
N GLU A 484 44.84 52.28 78.28
CA GLU A 484 44.54 52.76 79.63
C GLU A 484 45.63 52.40 80.64
N LYS A 485 46.10 51.13 80.63
CA LYS A 485 47.21 50.66 81.47
C LYS A 485 48.50 51.43 81.18
N ASP A 486 48.82 51.64 79.90
CA ASP A 486 50.01 52.37 79.48
C ASP A 486 49.93 53.86 79.83
N ALA A 487 48.76 54.49 79.66
CA ALA A 487 48.53 55.87 80.07
C ALA A 487 48.70 56.04 81.58
N HIS A 488 48.15 55.11 82.38
CA HIS A 488 48.33 55.08 83.82
C HIS A 488 49.80 54.87 84.21
N ARG A 489 50.51 53.94 83.56
CA ARG A 489 51.95 53.72 83.78
C ARG A 489 52.77 54.96 83.43
N LYS A 490 52.53 55.60 82.28
CA LYS A 490 53.22 56.83 81.85
C LYS A 490 53.00 57.98 82.83
N ARG A 491 51.76 58.16 83.32
CA ARG A 491 51.46 59.15 84.38
C ARG A 491 52.31 58.88 85.62
N LYS A 492 52.29 57.65 86.16
CA LYS A 492 53.11 57.27 87.32
C LYS A 492 54.60 57.49 87.11
N VAL A 493 55.15 57.11 85.96
CA VAL A 493 56.57 57.33 85.64
C VAL A 493 56.90 58.82 85.60
N LYS A 494 56.03 59.64 85.01
CA LYS A 494 56.22 61.10 84.97
C LYS A 494 56.18 61.72 86.36
N ASP A 495 55.27 61.27 87.22
CA ASP A 495 55.17 61.72 88.61
C ASP A 495 56.46 61.38 89.39
N ILE A 496 56.94 60.13 89.28
CA ILE A 496 58.21 59.69 89.88
C ILE A 496 59.40 60.50 89.34
N GLN A 497 59.45 60.75 88.03
CA GLN A 497 60.54 61.53 87.42
C GLN A 497 60.50 63.00 87.86
N ALA A 498 59.31 63.57 88.04
CA ALA A 498 59.15 64.91 88.60
C ALA A 498 59.64 64.97 90.05
N GLU A 499 59.35 63.95 90.86
CA GLU A 499 59.86 63.80 92.23
C GLU A 499 61.39 63.71 92.25
N ILE A 500 61.99 62.88 91.40
CA ILE A 500 63.46 62.78 91.25
C ILE A 500 64.07 64.12 90.82
N SER A 501 63.46 64.82 89.85
CA SER A 501 63.93 66.13 89.39
C SER A 501 63.87 67.19 90.49
N MET A 502 62.81 67.15 91.32
CA MET A 502 62.69 68.01 92.50
C MET A 502 63.80 67.73 93.51
N GLN A 503 64.08 66.46 93.81
CA GLN A 503 65.19 66.05 94.69
C GLN A 503 66.55 66.53 94.14
N GLU A 504 66.79 66.42 92.84
CA GLU A 504 68.03 66.94 92.22
C GLU A 504 68.13 68.47 92.34
N GLY A 505 67.02 69.17 92.16
CA GLY A 505 66.94 70.62 92.36
C GLY A 505 67.26 71.04 93.80
N GLU A 506 66.72 70.31 94.79
CA GLU A 506 67.05 70.50 96.20
C GLU A 506 68.54 70.22 96.48
N TYR A 507 69.08 69.14 95.92
CA TYR A 507 70.50 68.80 96.05
C TYR A 507 71.42 69.89 95.49
N ARG A 508 71.11 70.46 94.31
CA ARG A 508 71.88 71.58 93.73
C ARG A 508 71.82 72.85 94.59
N LYS A 509 70.69 73.13 95.24
CA LYS A 509 70.57 74.25 96.21
C LYS A 509 71.46 74.01 97.44
N LEU A 510 71.48 72.78 97.94
CA LEU A 510 72.39 72.34 99.01
C LEU A 510 73.87 72.48 98.62
N GLN A 511 74.23 72.24 97.35
CA GLN A 511 75.62 72.45 96.89
C GLN A 511 76.03 73.92 96.81
N LYS A 512 75.13 74.84 96.43
CA LYS A 512 75.45 76.28 96.33
C LYS A 512 75.57 77.01 97.67
N THR A 513 75.06 76.39 98.74
CA THR A 513 75.09 76.95 100.10
C THR A 513 76.30 76.47 100.91
N LYS A 514 77.06 75.51 100.38
CA LYS A 514 78.42 75.15 100.83
C LYS A 514 79.46 75.93 100.05
#